data_AF-A0A7Y6XFH1-F1
#
_entry.id   AF-A0A7Y6XFH1-F1
#
_cell.length_a   1.000
_cell.length_b   1.000
_cell.length_c   1.000
_cell.angle_alpha   90.00
_cell.angle_beta   90.00
_cell.angle_gamma   90.00
#
_symmetry.space_group_name_H-M   'P 1'
#
loop_
_entity.id
_entity.type
_entity.pdbx_description
1 polymer ?
#
loop_
_entity_poly.entity_id
_entity_poly.type
_entity_poly.pdbx_seq_one_letter_code
_entity_poly.pdbx_strand_id
1 'polypeptide(L)'
;MPDIRLPAEAKFKTELEALAAHDDKPRPPGWALSPRAVETYILGAAKPVGGVTITPKYVGDKGLIQVCIATLASDRALMLVGEPGTAKSWLSEHLAAAVSGTSALIVQGTAGTSEDHLKYSWNYALLLAQGPT
;
A
#
# COMPACT_ATOMS: atom_id res chain seq x y z
N MET A 1 8.75 16.66 20.32
CA MET A 1 7.60 15.75 20.08
C MET A 1 8.09 14.66 19.16
N PRO A 2 7.82 13.37 19.41
CA PRO A 2 8.23 12.33 18.47
C PRO A 2 7.57 12.62 17.12
N ASP A 3 8.38 12.62 16.06
CA ASP A 3 7.95 12.92 14.70
C ASP A 3 6.86 11.91 14.31
N ILE A 4 5.63 12.38 14.08
CA ILE A 4 4.54 11.50 13.64
C ILE A 4 4.90 11.05 12.23
N ARG A 5 5.12 9.74 12.07
CA ARG A 5 5.33 9.13 10.77
C ARG A 5 4.11 9.42 9.89
N LEU A 6 4.34 10.19 8.84
CA LEU A 6 3.31 10.45 7.82
C LEU A 6 2.99 9.17 7.05
N PRO A 7 1.72 8.97 6.63
CA PRO A 7 1.33 7.90 5.71
C PRO A 7 2.14 7.95 4.41
N ALA A 8 2.33 6.80 3.76
CA ALA A 8 3.11 6.69 2.52
C ALA A 8 2.63 7.66 1.42
N GLU A 9 1.31 7.82 1.23
CA GLU A 9 0.73 8.73 0.24
C GLU A 9 1.04 10.21 0.53
N ALA A 10 1.19 10.58 1.81
CA ALA A 10 1.54 11.95 2.20
C ALA A 10 3.06 12.16 2.11
N LYS A 11 3.85 11.21 2.59
CA LYS A 11 5.31 11.28 2.62
C LYS A 11 5.91 11.27 1.21
N PHE A 12 5.34 10.48 0.30
CA PHE A 12 5.84 10.31 -1.08
C PHE A 12 4.89 10.90 -2.12
N LYS A 13 4.08 11.89 -1.72
CA LYS A 13 3.08 12.54 -2.56
C LYS A 13 3.65 12.99 -3.92
N THR A 14 4.76 13.73 -3.90
CA THR A 14 5.41 14.25 -5.11
C THR A 14 5.85 13.14 -6.07
N GLU A 15 6.34 12.02 -5.54
CA GLU A 15 6.75 10.88 -6.37
C GLU A 15 5.55 10.17 -6.99
N LEU A 16 4.48 9.97 -6.22
CA LEU A 16 3.23 9.35 -6.68
C LEU A 16 2.52 10.20 -7.73
N GLU A 17 2.45 11.52 -7.52
CA GLU A 17 1.85 12.46 -8.48
C GLU A 17 2.66 12.53 -9.78
N ALA A 18 3.99 12.54 -9.70
CA ALA A 18 4.85 12.52 -10.87
C ALA A 18 4.65 11.24 -11.70
N LEU A 19 4.56 10.09 -11.03
CA LEU A 19 4.26 8.82 -11.68
C LEU A 19 2.87 8.83 -12.31
N ALA A 20 1.83 9.26 -11.58
CA ALA A 20 0.47 9.32 -12.09
C ALA A 20 0.33 10.21 -13.34
N ALA A 21 1.04 11.34 -13.37
CA ALA A 21 1.04 12.29 -14.48
C ALA A 21 1.76 11.77 -15.74
N HIS A 22 2.72 10.86 -15.58
CA HIS A 22 3.53 10.31 -16.67
C HIS A 22 3.24 8.82 -16.94
N ASP A 23 2.23 8.25 -16.30
CA ASP A 23 1.83 6.86 -16.44
C ASP A 23 0.85 6.70 -17.61
N ASP A 24 1.38 6.27 -18.74
CA ASP A 24 0.69 6.03 -20.01
C ASP A 24 0.21 4.57 -20.18
N LYS A 25 0.38 3.73 -19.15
CA LYS A 25 0.08 2.30 -19.25
C LYS A 25 -1.34 1.97 -18.77
N PRO A 26 -1.90 0.84 -19.24
CA PRO A 26 -3.22 0.39 -18.77
C PRO A 26 -3.26 0.19 -17.25
N ARG A 27 -4.37 0.60 -16.65
CA ARG A 27 -4.63 0.47 -15.20
C ARG A 27 -5.79 -0.50 -14.98
N PRO A 28 -5.67 -1.48 -14.08
CA PRO A 28 -6.83 -2.25 -13.63
C PRO A 28 -7.91 -1.32 -13.02
N PRO A 29 -9.18 -1.74 -13.02
CA PRO A 29 -10.26 -0.95 -12.43
C PRO A 29 -9.97 -0.57 -10.98
N GLY A 30 -10.16 0.71 -10.64
CA GLY A 30 -9.94 1.24 -9.30
C GLY A 30 -8.49 1.53 -8.93
N TRP A 31 -7.51 1.24 -9.80
CA TRP A 31 -6.10 1.52 -9.52
C TRP A 31 -5.73 2.97 -9.83
N ALA A 32 -5.00 3.61 -8.92
CA ALA A 32 -4.44 4.94 -9.10
C ALA A 32 -3.30 4.96 -10.13
N LEU A 33 -2.42 3.95 -10.07
CA LEU A 33 -1.25 3.79 -10.94
C LEU A 33 -1.33 2.48 -11.72
N SER A 34 -0.68 2.40 -12.88
CA SER A 34 -0.51 1.14 -13.61
C SER A 34 0.43 0.18 -12.86
N PRO A 35 0.37 -1.14 -13.12
CA PRO A 35 1.31 -2.11 -12.55
C PRO A 35 2.78 -1.72 -12.72
N ARG A 36 3.13 -1.11 -13.86
CA ARG A 36 4.49 -0.63 -14.15
C ARG A 36 4.87 0.61 -13.33
N ALA A 37 3.93 1.53 -13.15
CA ALA A 37 4.15 2.70 -12.30
C ALA A 37 4.25 2.31 -10.82
N VAL A 38 3.46 1.33 -10.34
CA VAL A 38 3.57 0.77 -8.99
C VAL A 38 4.94 0.10 -8.78
N GLU A 39 5.39 -0.72 -9.73
CA GLU A 39 6.73 -1.34 -9.70
C GLU A 39 7.83 -0.27 -9.60
N THR A 40 7.74 0.77 -10.43
CA THR A 40 8.68 1.90 -10.45
C THR A 40 8.67 2.67 -9.14
N TYR A 41 7.49 2.90 -8.55
CA TYR A 41 7.35 3.54 -7.25
C TYR A 41 8.08 2.77 -6.14
N ILE A 42 7.93 1.43 -6.12
CA ILE A 42 8.46 0.58 -5.05
C ILE A 42 9.97 0.37 -5.20
N LEU A 43 10.44 0.06 -6.40
CA LEU A 43 11.83 -0.28 -6.68
C LEU A 43 12.70 0.94 -7.01
N GLY A 44 12.09 2.11 -7.17
CA GLY A 44 12.77 3.32 -7.62
C GLY A 44 13.00 3.33 -9.13
N ALA A 45 13.48 4.48 -9.61
CA ALA A 45 13.80 4.70 -11.02
C ALA A 45 15.24 5.21 -11.17
N ALA A 46 15.97 4.69 -12.15
CA ALA A 46 17.31 5.19 -12.47
C ALA A 46 17.29 6.58 -13.11
N LYS A 47 16.18 6.95 -13.75
CA LYS A 47 15.96 8.27 -14.35
C LYS A 47 14.77 8.95 -13.66
N PRO A 48 14.81 10.27 -13.46
CA PRO A 48 13.67 11.01 -12.94
C PRO A 48 12.43 10.85 -13.83
N VAL A 49 11.25 10.78 -13.23
CA VAL A 49 9.95 10.77 -13.91
C VAL A 49 9.37 12.16 -13.78
N GLY A 50 9.15 12.86 -14.89
CA GLY A 50 8.67 14.25 -14.84
C GLY A 50 9.61 15.21 -14.09
N GLY A 51 10.92 14.92 -14.08
CA GLY A 51 11.90 15.69 -13.30
C GLY A 51 11.95 15.33 -11.80
N VAL A 52 11.13 14.38 -11.33
CA VAL A 52 11.10 13.93 -9.94
C VAL A 52 11.88 12.61 -9.79
N THR A 53 12.82 12.58 -8.86
CA THR A 53 13.56 11.37 -8.51
C THR A 53 12.67 10.40 -7.75
N ILE A 54 12.55 9.16 -8.25
CA ILE A 54 11.78 8.11 -7.57
C ILE A 54 12.74 7.27 -6.73
N THR A 55 12.64 7.42 -5.41
CA THR A 55 13.53 6.72 -4.46
C THR A 55 13.08 5.26 -4.27
N PRO A 56 13.98 4.29 -4.07
CA PRO A 56 13.58 2.92 -3.77
C PRO A 56 12.98 2.83 -2.36
N LYS A 57 11.80 2.23 -2.23
CA LYS A 57 11.12 1.95 -0.94
C LYS A 57 11.39 0.51 -0.50
N TYR A 58 11.72 -0.37 -1.44
CA TYR A 58 12.05 -1.75 -1.17
C TYR A 58 13.40 -2.08 -1.82
N VAL A 59 14.29 -2.67 -1.02
CA VAL A 59 15.57 -3.20 -1.48
C VAL A 59 15.50 -4.72 -1.31
N GLY A 60 15.43 -5.43 -2.43
CA GLY A 60 15.27 -6.89 -2.42
C GLY A 60 14.97 -7.44 -3.81
N ASP A 61 14.35 -8.60 -3.86
CA ASP A 61 14.04 -9.29 -5.11
C ASP A 61 12.94 -8.56 -5.88
N LYS A 62 13.29 -8.10 -7.09
CA LYS A 62 12.37 -7.49 -8.05
C LYS A 62 11.24 -8.45 -8.45
N GLY A 63 11.54 -9.75 -8.61
CA GLY A 63 10.56 -10.76 -8.97
C GLY A 63 9.45 -10.88 -7.94
N LEU A 64 9.78 -10.79 -6.64
CA LEU A 64 8.80 -10.80 -5.56
C LEU A 64 7.81 -9.63 -5.68
N ILE A 65 8.31 -8.42 -5.93
CA ILE A 65 7.46 -7.24 -6.12
C ILE A 65 6.54 -7.41 -7.34
N GLN A 66 7.07 -7.93 -8.45
CA GLN A 66 6.26 -8.20 -9.64
C GLN A 66 5.15 -9.23 -9.39
N VAL A 67 5.43 -10.29 -8.62
CA VAL A 67 4.42 -11.28 -8.22
C VAL A 67 3.36 -10.64 -7.34
N CYS A 68 3.72 -9.79 -6.38
CA CYS A 68 2.76 -9.05 -5.55
C CYS A 68 1.83 -8.19 -6.41
N ILE A 69 2.39 -7.41 -7.35
CA ILE A 69 1.63 -6.52 -8.23
C ILE A 69 0.73 -7.33 -9.16
N ALA A 70 1.24 -8.40 -9.77
CA ALA A 70 0.45 -9.26 -10.67
C ALA A 70 -0.70 -9.95 -9.92
N THR A 71 -0.47 -10.36 -8.67
CA THR A 71 -1.51 -10.95 -7.81
C THR A 71 -2.62 -9.93 -7.56
N LEU A 72 -2.27 -8.70 -7.15
CA LEU A 72 -3.26 -7.65 -6.88
C LEU A 72 -3.97 -7.14 -8.14
N ALA A 73 -3.30 -7.18 -9.30
CA ALA A 73 -3.89 -6.76 -10.57
C ALA A 73 -4.90 -7.78 -11.12
N SER A 74 -4.97 -8.96 -10.49
CA SER A 74 -5.97 -10.00 -10.75
C SER A 74 -7.10 -9.94 -9.72
N ASP A 75 -8.00 -10.92 -9.76
CA ASP A 75 -9.12 -11.11 -8.84
C ASP A 75 -8.72 -11.80 -7.50
N ARG A 76 -7.42 -11.76 -7.14
CA ARG A 76 -6.86 -12.49 -5.99
C ARG A 76 -6.46 -11.57 -4.85
N ALA A 77 -6.52 -12.12 -3.64
CA ALA A 77 -5.93 -11.51 -2.46
C ALA A 77 -4.43 -11.80 -2.37
N LEU A 78 -3.66 -10.86 -1.82
CA LEU A 78 -2.23 -10.99 -1.54
C LEU A 78 -2.00 -11.21 -0.04
N MET A 79 -1.23 -12.23 0.32
CA MET A 79 -0.75 -12.46 1.69
C MET A 79 0.78 -12.43 1.73
N LEU A 80 1.34 -11.51 2.52
CA LEU A 80 2.79 -11.40 2.74
C LEU A 80 3.19 -12.21 3.98
N VAL A 81 4.02 -13.23 3.81
CA VAL A 81 4.46 -14.13 4.88
C VAL A 81 5.98 -14.11 4.98
N GLY A 82 6.52 -14.09 6.20
CA GLY A 82 7.96 -14.09 6.46
C GLY A 82 8.31 -13.68 7.88
N GLU A 83 9.57 -13.83 8.25
CA GLU A 83 10.08 -13.52 9.60
C GLU A 83 9.82 -12.07 10.02
N PRO A 84 9.68 -11.75 11.32
CA PRO A 84 9.59 -10.37 11.80
C PRO A 84 10.73 -9.49 11.25
N GLY A 85 10.44 -8.24 10.87
CA GLY A 85 11.45 -7.32 10.32
C GLY A 85 11.70 -7.40 8.80
N THR A 86 11.07 -8.34 8.08
CA THR A 86 11.20 -8.49 6.60
C THR A 86 10.39 -7.48 5.77
N ALA A 87 10.16 -6.27 6.29
CA ALA A 87 9.46 -5.17 5.62
C ALA A 87 8.01 -5.47 5.14
N LYS A 88 7.34 -6.51 5.63
CA LYS A 88 5.96 -6.87 5.22
C LYS A 88 4.97 -5.71 5.37
N SER A 89 4.90 -5.10 6.57
CA SER A 89 3.99 -3.98 6.82
C SER A 89 4.34 -2.76 5.97
N TRP A 90 5.64 -2.46 5.82
CA TRP A 90 6.14 -1.39 4.97
C TRP A 90 5.74 -1.59 3.50
N LEU A 91 5.98 -2.78 2.95
CA LEU A 91 5.61 -3.11 1.58
C LEU A 91 4.09 -3.04 1.38
N SER A 92 3.30 -3.56 2.33
CA SER A 92 1.84 -3.47 2.25
C SER A 92 1.33 -2.02 2.25
N GLU A 93 1.95 -1.14 3.03
CA GLU A 93 1.61 0.29 3.08
C GLU A 93 1.88 0.96 1.74
N HIS A 94 3.05 0.72 1.16
CA HIS A 94 3.43 1.28 -0.13
C HIS A 94 2.62 0.71 -1.30
N LEU A 95 2.28 -0.58 -1.28
CA LEU A 95 1.38 -1.17 -2.26
C LEU A 95 -0.01 -0.55 -2.17
N ALA A 96 -0.57 -0.40 -0.97
CA ALA A 96 -1.89 0.22 -0.79
C ALA A 96 -1.91 1.69 -1.25
N ALA A 97 -0.89 2.48 -0.90
CA ALA A 97 -0.79 3.87 -1.33
C ALA A 97 -0.66 3.99 -2.86
N ALA A 98 0.14 3.14 -3.50
CA ALA A 98 0.36 3.19 -4.95
C ALA A 98 -0.82 2.64 -5.76
N VAL A 99 -1.50 1.60 -5.26
CA VAL A 99 -2.62 0.95 -5.94
C VAL A 99 -3.92 1.67 -5.67
N SER A 100 -4.28 1.89 -4.40
CA SER A 100 -5.59 2.43 -4.00
C SER A 100 -5.57 3.93 -3.74
N GLY A 101 -4.41 4.58 -3.80
CA GLY A 101 -4.25 6.00 -3.50
C GLY A 101 -4.24 6.34 -2.00
N THR A 102 -4.47 5.36 -1.12
CA THR A 102 -4.40 5.56 0.33
C THR A 102 -4.01 4.29 1.07
N SER A 103 -3.18 4.42 2.10
CA SER A 103 -2.87 3.35 3.05
C SER A 103 -3.75 3.39 4.31
N ALA A 104 -4.68 4.36 4.41
CA ALA A 104 -5.54 4.54 5.59
C ALA A 104 -6.54 3.39 5.80
N LEU A 105 -6.78 2.58 4.77
CA LEU A 105 -7.71 1.43 4.81
C LEU A 105 -7.02 0.12 5.18
N ILE A 106 -5.76 0.16 5.61
CA ILE A 106 -5.03 -1.03 6.04
C ILE A 106 -5.50 -1.46 7.42
N VAL A 107 -5.94 -2.71 7.51
CA VAL A 107 -6.22 -3.38 8.79
C VAL A 107 -5.01 -4.24 9.15
N GLN A 108 -4.32 -3.90 10.24
CA GLN A 108 -3.22 -4.72 10.76
C GLN A 108 -3.79 -5.78 11.70
N GLY A 109 -3.79 -7.04 11.26
CA GLY A 109 -4.11 -8.18 12.10
C GLY A 109 -2.95 -8.52 13.04
N THR A 110 -3.28 -8.89 14.28
CA THR A 110 -2.38 -9.57 15.21
C THR A 110 -2.95 -10.95 15.52
N ALA A 111 -2.19 -11.82 16.19
CA ALA A 111 -2.71 -13.14 16.60
C ALA A 111 -3.97 -13.05 17.50
N GLY A 112 -4.23 -11.89 18.11
CA GLY A 112 -5.43 -11.62 18.92
C GLY A 112 -6.56 -10.90 18.16
N THR A 113 -6.48 -10.75 16.84
CA THR A 113 -7.54 -10.12 16.04
C THR A 113 -8.67 -11.12 15.82
N SER A 114 -9.73 -11.03 16.63
CA SER A 114 -10.98 -11.76 16.43
C SER A 114 -11.80 -11.17 15.28
N GLU A 115 -12.80 -11.91 14.80
CA GLU A 115 -13.78 -11.42 13.82
C GLU A 115 -14.50 -10.17 14.32
N ASP A 116 -14.81 -10.10 15.62
CA ASP A 116 -15.43 -8.92 16.25
C ASP A 116 -14.51 -7.71 16.22
N HIS A 117 -13.21 -7.90 16.41
CA HIS A 117 -12.24 -6.81 16.24
C HIS A 117 -12.24 -6.31 14.79
N LEU A 118 -12.42 -7.15 13.78
CA LEU A 118 -12.50 -6.68 12.40
C LEU A 118 -13.81 -5.93 12.11
N LYS A 119 -14.95 -6.45 12.57
CA LYS A 119 -16.26 -5.86 12.32
C LYS A 119 -16.51 -4.57 13.10
N TYR A 120 -15.93 -4.46 14.30
CA TYR A 120 -16.32 -3.45 15.28
C TYR A 120 -15.18 -2.63 15.88
N SER A 121 -13.93 -2.83 15.44
CA SER A 121 -12.78 -2.03 15.91
C SER A 121 -12.94 -0.54 15.69
N TRP A 122 -13.72 -0.12 14.69
CA TRP A 122 -13.87 1.28 14.34
C TRP A 122 -14.53 2.11 15.44
N ASN A 123 -15.49 1.53 16.18
CA ASN A 123 -16.10 2.18 17.34
C ASN A 123 -16.92 1.20 18.20
N TYR A 124 -16.24 0.51 19.12
CA TYR A 124 -16.88 -0.45 20.02
C TYR A 124 -17.96 0.18 20.92
N ALA A 125 -17.77 1.45 21.31
CA ALA A 125 -18.76 2.19 22.09
C ALA A 125 -20.05 2.46 21.29
N LEU A 126 -19.92 2.76 19.99
CA LEU A 126 -21.06 2.91 19.10
C LEU A 126 -21.78 1.59 18.85
N LEU A 127 -21.05 0.47 18.73
CA LEU A 127 -21.66 -0.86 18.67
C LEU A 127 -22.47 -1.17 19.94
N LEU A 128 -21.89 -0.92 21.12
CA LEU A 128 -22.61 -1.16 22.38
C LEU A 128 -23.87 -0.29 22.52
N ALA A 129 -23.84 0.93 21.96
CA ALA A 129 -24.95 1.87 22.04
C ALA A 129 -26.04 1.65 20.96
N GLN A 130 -25.67 1.17 19.76
CA GLN A 130 -26.55 1.16 18.58
C GLN A 130 -26.45 -0.13 17.74
N GLY A 131 -25.82 -1.17 18.27
CA GLY A 131 -25.66 -2.45 17.59
C GLY A 131 -27.00 -3.16 17.34
N PRO A 132 -27.06 -4.02 16.31
CA PRO A 132 -28.25 -4.81 16.01
C PRO A 132 -28.63 -5.70 17.21
N THR A 133 -29.93 -5.77 17.51
CA THR A 133 -30.51 -6.65 18.54
C THR A 133 -30.79 -8.04 17.98
#